data_AF-A0A814KL92-F1
#
_entry.id   AF-A0A814KL92-F1
#
_cell.length_a   1.000
_cell.length_b   1.000
_cell.length_c   1.000
_cell.angle_alpha   90.00
_cell.angle_beta   90.00
_cell.angle_gamma   90.00
#
_symmetry.space_group_name_H-M   'P 1'
#
loop_
_entity.id
_entity.type
_entity.pdbx_description
1 polymer ?
#
loop_
_entity_poly.entity_id
_entity_poly.type
_entity_poly.pdbx_seq_one_letter_code
_entity_poly.pdbx_strand_id
1 'polypeptide(L)'
;MGKNHSKAKFTQWDLDRFSNITKIPRDKVDKLYQEFITSTGKDNRMDKKDFRRFYKEMFLSRQVHAEGTGPSAPIMWSDHDLDKFANHVFKAFDREGSGKLSFEDFVNAYLLLDNGSSASTTDTSSRDRFNYIMDNNNPTPGYVSREQGEELFNCLSQINADDTQIPANNTAWEHHWSQIDDGSGQVTQEKFVEYVTNSNDYKPNFRPTTA
;
A
#
# COMPACT_ATOMS: atom_id res chain seq x y z
N MET A 1 -23.12 -1.33 -2.46
CA MET A 1 -22.84 -0.05 -3.15
C MET A 1 -21.76 -0.31 -4.18
N GLY A 2 -21.84 0.34 -5.35
CA GLY A 2 -21.16 -0.07 -6.58
C GLY A 2 -19.65 -0.15 -6.44
N LYS A 3 -19.10 -1.32 -6.80
CA LYS A 3 -17.66 -1.58 -6.94
C LYS A 3 -17.09 -0.53 -7.88
N ASN A 4 -16.11 0.26 -7.42
CA ASN A 4 -15.39 1.18 -8.29
C ASN A 4 -14.86 0.39 -9.48
N HIS A 5 -15.33 0.73 -10.67
CA HIS A 5 -14.82 0.14 -11.90
C HIS A 5 -13.34 0.51 -12.01
N SER A 6 -12.45 -0.45 -11.74
CA SER A 6 -11.02 -0.32 -11.98
C SER A 6 -10.80 0.35 -13.33
N LYS A 7 -10.16 1.54 -13.36
CA LYS A 7 -9.96 2.25 -14.63
C LYS A 7 -9.18 1.34 -15.59
N ALA A 8 -9.73 1.11 -16.78
CA ALA A 8 -9.12 0.22 -17.75
C ALA A 8 -7.74 0.70 -18.22
N LYS A 9 -7.49 2.02 -18.19
CA LYS A 9 -6.19 2.66 -18.43
C LYS A 9 -6.10 3.95 -17.62
N PHE A 10 -4.91 4.26 -17.11
CA PHE A 10 -4.62 5.55 -16.51
C PHE A 10 -4.34 6.58 -17.62
N THR A 11 -4.91 7.77 -17.46
CA THR A 11 -4.64 8.90 -18.34
C THR A 11 -3.37 9.62 -17.91
N GLN A 12 -2.86 10.51 -18.77
CA GLN A 12 -1.74 11.37 -18.38
C GLN A 12 -2.06 12.20 -17.13
N TRP A 13 -3.30 12.68 -17.01
CA TRP A 13 -3.75 13.41 -15.82
C TRP A 13 -3.67 12.56 -14.54
N ASP A 14 -4.02 11.27 -14.61
CA ASP A 14 -3.92 10.38 -13.45
C ASP A 14 -2.46 10.19 -13.01
N LEU A 15 -1.55 10.03 -13.98
CA LEU A 15 -0.11 9.88 -13.71
C LEU A 15 0.53 11.17 -13.18
N ASP A 16 0.14 12.32 -13.72
CA ASP A 16 0.56 13.64 -13.23
C ASP A 16 0.06 13.87 -11.81
N ARG A 17 -1.20 13.54 -11.53
CA ARG A 17 -1.77 13.62 -10.18
C ARG A 17 -1.03 12.72 -9.19
N PHE A 18 -0.74 11.48 -9.58
CA PHE A 18 0.07 10.56 -8.77
C PHE A 18 1.45 11.16 -8.47
N SER A 19 2.16 11.66 -9.48
CA SER A 19 3.46 12.33 -9.29
C SER A 19 3.36 13.55 -8.36
N ASN A 20 2.35 14.40 -8.54
CA ASN A 20 2.19 15.64 -7.78
C ASN A 20 1.86 15.42 -6.30
N ILE A 21 0.98 14.48 -5.99
CA ILE A 21 0.57 14.18 -4.61
C ILE A 21 1.69 13.42 -3.90
N THR A 22 2.22 12.39 -4.56
CA THR A 22 3.20 11.50 -3.94
C THR A 22 4.63 11.99 -4.05
N LYS A 23 4.89 13.12 -4.72
CA LYS A 23 6.23 13.67 -4.96
C LYS A 23 7.20 12.70 -5.67
N ILE A 24 6.71 11.59 -6.19
CA ILE A 24 7.49 10.68 -7.03
C ILE A 24 7.71 11.40 -8.37
N PRO A 25 8.95 11.57 -8.83
CA PRO A 25 9.24 12.19 -10.12
C PRO A 25 8.44 11.58 -11.26
N ARG A 26 7.95 12.43 -12.17
CA ARG A 26 7.04 12.02 -13.24
C ARG A 26 7.65 10.95 -14.16
N ASP A 27 8.95 11.00 -14.40
CA ASP A 27 9.69 10.01 -15.18
C ASP A 27 9.75 8.63 -14.50
N LYS A 28 9.84 8.59 -13.16
CA LYS A 28 9.72 7.35 -12.39
C LYS A 28 8.30 6.79 -12.47
N VAL A 29 7.29 7.65 -12.35
CA VAL A 29 5.88 7.26 -12.54
C VAL A 29 5.64 6.65 -13.92
N ASP A 30 6.19 7.26 -14.98
CA ASP A 30 6.09 6.71 -16.33
C ASP A 30 6.73 5.33 -16.44
N LYS A 31 7.94 5.16 -15.90
CA LYS A 31 8.61 3.84 -15.88
C LYS A 31 7.78 2.79 -15.17
N LEU A 32 7.26 3.11 -13.97
CA LEU A 32 6.36 2.21 -13.22
C LEU A 32 5.13 1.82 -14.03
N TYR A 33 4.49 2.79 -14.70
CA TYR A 33 3.31 2.50 -15.54
C TYR A 33 3.67 1.66 -16.77
N GLN A 34 4.79 1.94 -17.45
CA GLN A 34 5.24 1.15 -18.59
C GLN A 34 5.60 -0.28 -18.20
N GLU A 35 6.27 -0.47 -17.06
CA GLU A 35 6.57 -1.79 -16.51
C GLU A 35 5.29 -2.56 -16.18
N PHE A 36 4.32 -1.91 -15.54
CA PHE A 36 3.00 -2.48 -15.29
C PHE A 36 2.33 -2.92 -16.60
N ILE A 37 2.22 -2.03 -17.60
CA ILE A 37 1.58 -2.36 -18.89
C ILE A 37 2.36 -3.42 -19.67
N THR A 38 3.68 -3.49 -19.53
CA THR A 38 4.48 -4.55 -20.18
C THR A 38 4.26 -5.90 -19.51
N SER A 39 4.08 -5.91 -18.19
CA SER A 39 3.79 -7.12 -17.41
C SER A 39 2.34 -7.59 -17.54
N THR A 40 1.41 -6.67 -17.75
CA THR A 40 -0.02 -6.96 -17.85
C THR A 40 -0.41 -7.17 -19.30
N GLY A 41 -1.13 -8.26 -19.57
CA GLY A 41 -1.58 -8.57 -20.92
C GLY A 41 -2.65 -7.59 -21.42
N LYS A 42 -3.51 -8.07 -22.32
CA LYS A 42 -4.59 -7.24 -22.92
C LYS A 42 -5.64 -6.74 -21.91
N ASP A 43 -5.67 -7.30 -20.70
CA ASP A 43 -6.62 -6.96 -19.65
C ASP A 43 -6.12 -5.86 -18.70
N ASN A 44 -4.88 -5.39 -18.84
CA ASN A 44 -4.27 -4.36 -17.97
C ASN A 44 -4.41 -4.70 -16.48
N ARG A 45 -4.35 -5.99 -16.13
CA ARG A 45 -4.42 -6.47 -14.76
C ARG A 45 -3.21 -7.35 -14.45
N MET A 46 -2.59 -7.10 -13.30
CA MET A 46 -1.38 -7.77 -12.84
C MET A 46 -1.74 -8.98 -12.00
N ASP A 47 -1.28 -10.16 -12.39
CA ASP A 47 -1.47 -11.35 -11.57
C ASP A 47 -0.46 -11.41 -10.42
N LYS A 48 -0.68 -12.37 -9.53
CA LYS A 48 0.16 -12.59 -8.34
C LYS A 48 1.62 -12.88 -8.68
N LYS A 49 1.88 -13.59 -9.79
CA LYS A 49 3.25 -13.96 -10.20
C LYS A 49 4.01 -12.73 -10.68
N ASP A 50 3.37 -11.89 -11.49
CA ASP A 50 3.95 -10.65 -11.98
C ASP A 50 4.17 -9.64 -10.86
N PHE A 51 3.21 -9.51 -9.94
CA PHE A 51 3.35 -8.65 -8.75
C PHE A 51 4.55 -9.07 -7.89
N ARG A 52 4.71 -10.38 -7.65
CA ARG A 52 5.83 -10.92 -6.86
C ARG A 52 7.19 -10.65 -7.51
N ARG A 53 7.30 -10.80 -8.84
CA ARG A 53 8.53 -10.43 -9.58
C ARG A 53 8.83 -8.95 -9.38
N PHE A 54 7.83 -8.10 -9.60
CA PHE A 54 7.96 -6.65 -9.47
C PHE A 54 8.40 -6.25 -8.06
N TYR A 55 7.76 -6.81 -7.04
CA TYR A 55 8.07 -6.56 -5.65
C TYR A 55 9.53 -6.91 -5.31
N LYS A 56 10.02 -8.06 -5.79
CA LYS A 56 11.42 -8.47 -5.60
C LYS A 56 12.39 -7.51 -6.27
N GLU A 57 12.14 -7.12 -7.52
CA GLU A 57 13.01 -6.19 -8.24
C GLU A 57 13.09 -4.82 -7.53
N MET A 58 11.94 -4.34 -7.04
CA MET A 58 11.87 -3.11 -6.24
C MET A 58 12.63 -3.24 -4.91
N PHE A 59 12.52 -4.37 -4.21
CA PHE A 59 13.20 -4.58 -2.93
C PHE A 59 14.71 -4.77 -3.09
N LEU A 60 15.13 -5.57 -4.07
CA LEU A 60 16.53 -5.86 -4.36
C LEU A 60 17.27 -4.61 -4.86
N SER A 61 16.66 -3.82 -5.75
CA SER A 61 17.26 -2.55 -6.20
C SER A 61 17.50 -1.57 -5.04
N ARG A 62 16.69 -1.61 -3.98
CA ARG A 62 16.88 -0.79 -2.77
C ARG A 62 18.02 -1.29 -1.89
N GLN A 63 18.20 -2.61 -1.75
CA GLN A 63 19.28 -3.17 -0.94
C GLN A 63 20.67 -2.81 -1.49
N VAL A 64 20.82 -2.77 -2.82
CA VAL A 64 22.11 -2.47 -3.46
C VAL A 64 22.56 -1.02 -3.25
N HIS A 65 21.64 -0.10 -2.94
CA HIS A 65 21.98 1.31 -2.67
C HIS A 65 22.19 1.64 -1.19
N ALA A 66 22.06 0.67 -0.28
CA ALA A 66 22.35 0.83 1.15
C ALA A 66 23.85 0.66 1.49
N GLU A 67 24.74 0.89 0.53
CA GLU A 67 26.19 0.95 0.75
C GLU A 67 26.55 2.28 1.43
N GLY A 68 26.43 2.32 2.76
CA GLY A 68 26.99 3.40 3.56
C GLY A 68 26.22 3.68 4.84
N THR A 69 26.73 3.11 5.93
CA THR A 69 26.83 3.64 7.31
C THR A 69 26.29 2.68 8.38
N GLY A 70 27.22 1.98 9.06
CA GLY A 70 26.99 1.39 10.38
C GLY A 70 27.14 -0.15 10.45
N PRO A 71 27.51 -0.70 11.63
CA PRO A 71 27.81 -2.12 11.84
C PRO A 71 26.56 -3.02 11.97
N SER A 72 25.40 -2.58 11.49
CA SER A 72 24.17 -3.39 11.47
C SER A 72 24.12 -4.13 10.14
N ALA A 73 24.42 -5.42 10.13
CA ALA A 73 24.32 -6.24 8.93
C ALA A 73 22.96 -6.01 8.23
N PRO A 74 22.93 -5.82 6.90
CA PRO A 74 21.67 -5.62 6.19
C PRO A 74 20.77 -6.82 6.49
N ILE A 75 19.54 -6.54 6.88
CA ILE A 75 18.53 -7.56 7.12
C ILE A 75 18.35 -8.34 5.81
N MET A 76 18.96 -9.52 5.72
CA MET A 76 18.98 -10.33 4.52
C MET A 76 17.69 -11.13 4.47
N TRP A 77 16.69 -10.61 3.76
CA TRP A 77 15.45 -11.34 3.52
C TRP A 77 15.74 -12.52 2.60
N SER A 78 15.23 -13.69 2.96
CA SER A 78 15.28 -14.82 2.03
C SER A 78 14.29 -14.59 0.88
N ASP A 79 14.53 -15.27 -0.25
CA ASP A 79 13.58 -15.31 -1.36
C ASP A 79 12.19 -15.78 -0.94
N HIS A 80 12.14 -16.65 0.07
CA HIS A 80 10.92 -17.18 0.66
C HIS A 80 10.17 -16.12 1.48
N ASP A 81 10.87 -15.31 2.28
CA ASP A 81 10.26 -14.23 3.05
C ASP A 81 9.70 -13.14 2.12
N LEU A 82 10.43 -12.80 1.06
CA LEU A 82 9.95 -11.87 0.03
C LEU A 82 8.72 -12.40 -0.69
N ASP A 83 8.69 -13.69 -1.01
CA ASP A 83 7.53 -14.34 -1.64
C ASP A 83 6.31 -14.32 -0.71
N LYS A 84 6.49 -14.71 0.56
CA LYS A 84 5.42 -14.73 1.57
C LYS A 84 4.83 -13.33 1.72
N PHE A 85 5.69 -12.33 1.87
CA PHE A 85 5.26 -10.96 2.07
C PHE A 85 4.58 -10.35 0.82
N ALA A 86 5.15 -10.56 -0.38
CA ALA A 86 4.50 -10.16 -1.62
C ALA A 86 3.10 -10.77 -1.76
N ASN A 87 2.91 -12.00 -1.28
CA ASN A 87 1.60 -12.65 -1.30
C ASN A 87 0.60 -12.00 -0.34
N HIS A 88 1.04 -11.57 0.84
CA HIS A 88 0.18 -10.87 1.81
C HIS A 88 -0.26 -9.52 1.29
N VAL A 89 0.68 -8.74 0.72
CA VAL A 89 0.35 -7.47 0.08
C VAL A 89 -0.59 -7.68 -1.10
N PHE A 90 -0.33 -8.67 -1.97
CA PHE A 90 -1.22 -8.96 -3.09
C PHE A 90 -2.64 -9.25 -2.62
N LYS A 91 -2.82 -10.12 -1.61
CA LYS A 91 -4.15 -10.44 -1.06
C LYS A 91 -4.85 -9.21 -0.49
N ALA A 92 -4.12 -8.35 0.21
CA ALA A 92 -4.68 -7.14 0.83
C ALA A 92 -5.23 -6.14 -0.20
N PHE A 93 -4.61 -6.08 -1.38
CA PHE A 93 -5.03 -5.18 -2.47
C PHE A 93 -5.91 -5.84 -3.53
N ASP A 94 -5.97 -7.17 -3.64
CA ASP A 94 -6.97 -7.90 -4.46
C ASP A 94 -8.32 -7.97 -3.73
N ARG A 95 -8.90 -6.80 -3.44
CA ARG A 95 -10.12 -6.64 -2.64
C ARG A 95 -11.32 -7.38 -3.23
N GLU A 96 -11.35 -7.53 -4.55
CA GLU A 96 -12.41 -8.23 -5.26
C GLU A 96 -12.22 -9.75 -5.30
N GLY A 97 -11.08 -10.27 -4.82
CA GLY A 97 -10.72 -11.69 -4.89
C GLY A 97 -10.60 -12.19 -6.33
N SER A 98 -10.24 -11.30 -7.26
CA SER A 98 -10.21 -11.59 -8.69
C SER A 98 -8.96 -12.37 -9.11
N GLY A 99 -7.96 -12.46 -8.22
CA GLY A 99 -6.64 -12.99 -8.48
C GLY A 99 -5.77 -12.04 -9.32
N LYS A 100 -6.21 -10.79 -9.53
CA LYS A 100 -5.48 -9.79 -10.31
C LYS A 100 -5.65 -8.37 -9.75
N LEU A 101 -4.61 -7.56 -9.82
CA LEU A 101 -4.60 -6.16 -9.41
C LEU A 101 -4.80 -5.24 -10.62
N SER A 102 -5.62 -4.21 -10.47
CA SER A 102 -5.59 -3.09 -11.40
C SER A 102 -4.33 -2.23 -11.18
N PHE A 103 -4.05 -1.29 -12.09
CA PHE A 103 -2.93 -0.36 -11.87
C PHE A 103 -3.14 0.49 -10.61
N GLU A 104 -4.38 0.79 -10.26
CA GLU A 104 -4.71 1.54 -9.04
C GLU A 104 -4.39 0.74 -7.78
N ASP A 105 -4.79 -0.53 -7.73
CA ASP A 105 -4.46 -1.43 -6.62
C ASP A 105 -2.95 -1.62 -6.50
N PHE A 106 -2.27 -1.76 -7.63
CA PHE A 106 -0.82 -1.84 -7.69
C PHE A 106 -0.13 -0.58 -7.17
N VAL A 107 -0.58 0.61 -7.56
CA VAL A 107 -0.02 1.88 -7.08
C VAL A 107 -0.28 2.07 -5.58
N ASN A 108 -1.48 1.72 -5.10
CA ASN A 108 -1.80 1.79 -3.67
C ASN A 108 -0.91 0.83 -2.87
N ALA A 109 -0.67 -0.39 -3.39
CA ALA A 109 0.28 -1.33 -2.81
C ALA A 109 1.71 -0.77 -2.82
N TYR A 110 2.16 -0.22 -3.94
CA TYR A 110 3.48 0.39 -4.08
C TYR A 110 3.72 1.48 -3.03
N LEU A 111 2.78 2.42 -2.91
CA LEU A 111 2.90 3.52 -1.94
C LEU A 111 2.92 3.03 -0.51
N LEU A 112 2.09 2.03 -0.20
CA LEU A 112 2.06 1.50 1.15
C LEU A 112 3.37 0.81 1.53
N LEU A 113 3.97 0.07 0.60
CA LEU A 113 5.25 -0.60 0.77
C LEU A 113 6.42 0.39 0.86
N ASP A 114 6.35 1.47 0.11
CA ASP A 114 7.37 2.52 0.11
C ASP A 114 7.48 3.26 1.47
N ASN A 115 6.44 3.15 2.30
CA ASN A 115 6.40 3.70 3.66
C ASN A 115 7.33 2.97 4.68
N GLY A 116 7.92 1.84 4.29
CA GLY A 116 8.65 0.94 5.20
C GLY A 116 10.17 0.96 5.10
N SER A 117 10.74 1.61 4.08
CA SER A 117 12.18 1.61 3.86
C SER A 117 12.75 2.97 4.24
N SER A 118 13.62 3.00 5.25
CA SER A 118 14.46 4.18 5.59
C SER A 118 15.33 4.68 4.42
N ALA A 119 15.32 3.96 3.29
CA ALA A 119 15.98 4.30 2.03
C ALA A 119 15.01 4.87 0.96
N SER A 120 13.84 5.38 1.35
CA SER A 120 13.00 6.17 0.43
C SER A 120 13.82 7.35 -0.11
N THR A 121 14.13 7.31 -1.41
CA THR A 121 14.79 8.41 -2.14
C THR A 121 13.84 9.57 -2.46
N THR A 122 12.62 9.52 -1.93
CA THR A 122 11.59 10.53 -2.09
C THR A 122 11.26 11.15 -0.73
N ASP A 123 11.27 12.48 -0.64
CA ASP A 123 10.85 13.29 0.52
C ASP A 123 9.34 13.17 0.84
N THR A 124 8.66 12.21 0.23
CA THR A 124 7.24 11.96 0.40
C THR A 124 6.97 11.51 1.82
N SER A 125 6.13 12.25 2.52
CA SER A 125 5.72 11.87 3.87
C SER A 125 4.75 10.68 3.83
N SER A 126 4.71 9.89 4.90
CA SER A 126 3.67 8.84 5.07
C SER A 126 2.27 9.42 4.90
N ARG A 127 2.09 10.67 5.34
CA ARG A 127 0.85 11.45 5.22
C ARG A 127 0.44 11.67 3.76
N ASP A 128 1.36 12.10 2.89
CA ASP A 128 1.05 12.32 1.47
C ASP A 128 0.64 11.03 0.75
N ARG A 129 1.28 9.91 1.10
CA ARG A 129 0.94 8.59 0.56
C ARG A 129 -0.45 8.13 1.00
N PHE A 130 -0.77 8.25 2.28
CA PHE A 130 -2.10 7.90 2.79
C PHE A 130 -3.19 8.84 2.25
N ASN A 131 -2.89 10.12 2.07
CA ASN A 131 -3.81 11.05 1.40
C ASN A 131 -4.14 10.61 -0.03
N TYR A 132 -3.14 10.18 -0.81
CA TYR A 132 -3.39 9.65 -2.15
C TYR A 132 -4.27 8.40 -2.14
N ILE A 133 -3.96 7.43 -1.26
CA ILE A 133 -4.74 6.18 -1.11
C ILE A 133 -6.19 6.50 -0.73
N MET A 134 -6.39 7.46 0.16
CA MET A 134 -7.71 7.91 0.57
C MET A 134 -8.46 8.60 -0.58
N ASP A 135 -7.88 9.62 -1.20
CA ASP A 135 -8.56 10.37 -2.26
C ASP A 135 -9.00 9.49 -3.44
N ASN A 136 -8.23 8.44 -3.76
CA ASN A 136 -8.56 7.50 -4.84
C ASN A 136 -9.70 6.55 -4.49
N ASN A 137 -9.80 6.15 -3.22
CA ASN A 137 -10.78 5.19 -2.75
C ASN A 137 -11.99 5.85 -2.06
N ASN A 138 -12.08 7.19 -2.09
CA ASN A 138 -13.05 7.93 -1.30
C ASN A 138 -14.13 8.61 -2.16
N PRO A 139 -15.40 8.14 -2.11
CA PRO A 139 -16.49 8.79 -2.80
C PRO A 139 -16.94 10.09 -2.12
N THR A 140 -16.47 10.38 -0.90
CA THR A 140 -16.78 11.59 -0.13
C THR A 140 -15.50 12.39 0.16
N PRO A 141 -15.07 13.26 -0.78
CA PRO A 141 -13.84 14.03 -0.61
C PRO A 141 -13.76 14.77 0.73
N GLY A 142 -12.64 14.65 1.43
CA GLY A 142 -12.37 15.34 2.70
C GLY A 142 -12.84 14.61 3.97
N TYR A 143 -13.70 13.59 3.86
CA TYR A 143 -14.19 12.79 5.00
C TYR A 143 -14.01 11.30 4.75
N VAL A 144 -13.67 10.56 5.79
CA VAL A 144 -13.53 9.10 5.76
C VAL A 144 -14.69 8.52 6.59
N SER A 145 -15.52 7.68 5.96
CA SER A 145 -16.54 6.93 6.67
C SER A 145 -15.92 5.78 7.47
N ARG A 146 -16.68 5.26 8.44
CA ARG A 146 -16.26 4.10 9.23
C ARG A 146 -15.90 2.90 8.35
N GLU A 147 -16.72 2.59 7.36
CA GLU A 147 -16.51 1.45 6.47
C GLU A 147 -15.22 1.60 5.67
N GLN A 148 -14.92 2.81 5.19
CA GLN A 148 -13.70 3.07 4.42
C GLN A 148 -12.44 2.99 5.28
N GLY A 149 -12.51 3.52 6.50
CA GLY A 149 -11.44 3.39 7.46
C GLY A 149 -11.18 1.92 7.82
N GLU A 150 -12.25 1.13 7.98
CA GLU A 150 -12.17 -0.30 8.25
C GLU A 150 -11.52 -1.07 7.10
N GLU A 151 -11.87 -0.76 5.85
CA GLU A 151 -11.28 -1.38 4.67
C GLU A 151 -9.75 -1.17 4.62
N LEU A 152 -9.30 0.07 4.88
CA LEU A 152 -7.87 0.34 4.94
C LEU A 152 -7.22 -0.36 6.15
N PHE A 153 -7.86 -0.34 7.32
CA PHE A 153 -7.38 -1.05 8.51
C PHE A 153 -7.14 -2.53 8.20
N ASN A 154 -8.14 -3.19 7.63
CA ASN A 154 -8.07 -4.60 7.27
C ASN A 154 -6.99 -4.88 6.24
N CYS A 155 -6.81 -3.99 5.25
CA CYS A 155 -5.71 -4.09 4.29
C CYS A 155 -4.35 -4.07 4.99
N LEU A 156 -4.17 -3.20 5.99
CA LEU A 156 -2.93 -3.05 6.74
C LEU A 156 -2.69 -4.23 7.69
N SER A 157 -3.73 -4.69 8.38
CA SER A 157 -3.65 -5.88 9.23
C SER A 157 -3.33 -7.14 8.41
N GLN A 158 -3.88 -7.29 7.21
CA GLN A 158 -3.58 -8.42 6.33
C GLN A 158 -2.12 -8.49 5.87
N ILE A 159 -1.46 -7.34 5.74
CA ILE A 159 -0.04 -7.28 5.40
C ILE A 159 0.84 -7.71 6.58
N ASN A 160 0.37 -7.44 7.80
CA ASN A 160 1.07 -7.76 9.05
C ASN A 160 0.69 -9.13 9.64
N ALA A 161 -0.36 -9.77 9.11
CA ALA A 161 -0.86 -11.03 9.65
C ALA A 161 0.04 -12.19 9.23
N ASP A 162 0.45 -13.02 10.20
CA ASP A 162 0.77 -14.40 9.88
C ASP A 162 -0.51 -15.10 9.37
N ASP A 163 -0.38 -16.00 8.39
CA ASP A 163 -1.50 -16.66 7.67
C ASP A 163 -2.55 -17.35 8.58
N THR A 164 -2.35 -17.37 9.90
CA THR A 164 -3.18 -18.00 10.93
C THR A 164 -4.05 -17.05 11.76
N GLN A 165 -3.96 -15.71 11.62
CA GLN A 165 -4.68 -14.78 12.51
C GLN A 165 -5.23 -13.53 11.82
N ILE A 166 -6.15 -13.67 10.87
CA ILE A 166 -7.09 -12.57 10.58
C ILE A 166 -8.30 -12.79 11.49
N PRO A 167 -8.48 -12.03 12.58
CA PRO A 167 -9.62 -12.23 13.46
C PRO A 167 -10.91 -11.95 12.70
N ALA A 168 -11.88 -12.87 12.77
CA ALA A 168 -13.20 -12.68 12.15
C ALA A 168 -13.99 -11.52 12.80
N ASN A 169 -13.57 -11.06 13.99
CA ASN A 169 -14.10 -9.93 14.71
C ASN A 169 -13.07 -8.81 14.79
N ASN A 170 -13.37 -7.66 14.18
CA ASN A 170 -12.45 -6.53 14.11
C ASN A 170 -12.50 -5.67 15.38
N THR A 171 -12.36 -6.28 16.55
CA THR A 171 -12.40 -5.56 17.84
C THR A 171 -11.28 -4.51 17.95
N ALA A 172 -10.17 -4.74 17.25
CA ALA A 172 -9.09 -3.76 17.12
C ALA A 172 -9.56 -2.51 16.35
N TRP A 173 -10.24 -2.67 15.21
CA TRP A 173 -10.81 -1.55 14.48
C TRP A 173 -11.81 -0.75 15.32
N GLU A 174 -12.73 -1.42 16.02
CA GLU A 174 -13.70 -0.71 16.88
C GLU A 174 -13.01 0.14 17.94
N HIS A 175 -11.92 -0.39 18.52
CA HIS A 175 -11.10 0.37 19.45
C HIS A 175 -10.48 1.60 18.76
N HIS A 176 -9.82 1.43 17.62
CA HIS A 176 -9.20 2.54 16.88
C HIS A 176 -10.21 3.60 16.43
N TRP A 177 -11.34 3.17 15.86
CA TRP A 177 -12.39 4.07 15.39
C TRP A 177 -12.95 4.92 16.53
N SER A 178 -13.19 4.32 17.71
CA SER A 178 -13.66 5.04 18.90
C SER A 178 -12.70 6.13 19.39
N GLN A 179 -11.41 6.07 19.05
CA GLN A 179 -10.44 7.10 19.43
C GLN A 179 -10.51 8.33 18.52
N ILE A 180 -11.08 8.21 17.31
CA ILE A 180 -11.06 9.27 16.30
C ILE A 180 -12.45 9.76 15.91
N ASP A 181 -13.49 8.94 16.02
CA ASP A 181 -14.87 9.35 15.77
C ASP A 181 -15.45 10.05 17.01
N ASP A 182 -16.08 11.20 16.79
CA ASP A 182 -16.78 11.96 17.83
C ASP A 182 -18.26 11.56 17.96
N GLY A 183 -18.66 10.47 17.30
CA GLY A 183 -20.03 9.97 17.24
C GLY A 183 -20.80 10.46 16.01
N SER A 184 -20.12 11.15 15.08
CA SER A 184 -20.70 11.55 13.80
C SER A 184 -20.74 10.42 12.78
N GLY A 185 -19.97 9.33 13.00
CA GLY A 185 -19.86 8.20 12.08
C GLY A 185 -18.96 8.48 10.87
N GLN A 186 -18.28 9.62 10.87
CA GLN A 186 -17.32 10.05 9.85
C GLN A 186 -16.20 10.83 10.52
N VAL A 187 -15.01 10.82 9.95
CA VAL A 187 -13.91 11.66 10.42
C VAL A 187 -13.34 12.46 9.26
N THR A 188 -12.73 13.60 9.53
CA THR A 188 -11.99 14.28 8.46
C THR A 188 -10.82 13.40 8.01
N GLN A 189 -10.51 13.43 6.72
CA GLN A 189 -9.39 12.68 6.17
C GLN A 189 -8.07 13.05 6.86
N GLU A 190 -7.88 14.33 7.18
CA GLU A 190 -6.72 14.81 7.94
C GLU A 190 -6.58 14.12 9.30
N LYS A 191 -7.67 14.07 10.08
CA LYS A 191 -7.67 13.43 11.40
C LYS A 191 -7.39 11.94 11.30
N PHE A 192 -7.97 11.28 10.30
CA PHE A 192 -7.73 9.86 10.04
C PHE A 192 -6.27 9.59 9.68
N VAL A 193 -5.70 10.34 8.72
CA VAL A 193 -4.31 10.16 8.27
C VAL A 193 -3.32 10.47 9.40
N GLU A 194 -3.57 11.51 10.19
CA GLU A 194 -2.75 11.81 11.37
C GLU A 194 -2.76 10.66 12.38
N TYR A 195 -3.92 10.07 12.66
CA TYR A 195 -4.02 8.93 13.56
C TYR A 195 -3.25 7.70 13.05
N VAL A 196 -3.48 7.32 11.79
CA VAL A 196 -2.86 6.15 11.16
C VAL A 196 -1.34 6.30 11.06
N THR A 197 -0.84 7.48 10.69
CA THR A 197 0.61 7.71 10.56
C THR A 197 1.36 7.74 11.88
N ASN A 198 0.67 8.07 12.98
CA ASN A 198 1.25 8.11 14.33
C ASN A 198 1.09 6.81 15.12
N SER A 199 0.12 5.96 14.79
CA SER A 199 -0.04 4.66 15.46
C SER A 199 1.00 3.64 14.98
N ASN A 200 1.53 2.87 15.93
CA ASN A 200 2.48 1.80 15.65
C ASN A 200 1.81 0.58 14.99
N ASP A 201 0.48 0.46 15.07
CA ASP A 201 -0.28 -0.68 14.54
C ASP A 201 -0.39 -0.64 13.01
N TYR A 202 -0.16 0.53 12.42
CA TYR A 202 -0.24 0.76 10.97
C TYR A 202 1.13 0.89 10.29
N LYS A 203 2.21 0.87 11.07
CA LYS A 203 3.55 0.70 10.50
C LYS A 203 3.67 -0.77 10.17
N PRO A 204 3.97 -1.14 8.90
CA PRO A 204 4.12 -2.55 8.61
C PRO A 204 5.30 -3.06 9.46
N ASN A 205 5.06 -4.10 10.26
CA ASN A 205 6.08 -4.65 11.16
C ASN A 205 6.96 -5.60 10.34
N PHE A 206 7.89 -5.00 9.60
CA PHE A 206 8.86 -5.70 8.76
C PHE A 206 9.90 -6.41 9.62
N ARG A 207 9.61 -7.63 10.06
CA ARG A 207 10.60 -8.50 10.69
C ARG A 207 10.77 -9.77 9.87
N PRO A 208 11.99 -10.12 9.44
CA PRO A 208 12.24 -11.46 8.93
C PRO A 208 11.86 -12.46 10.00
N THR A 209 11.31 -13.58 9.57
CA THR A 209 11.19 -14.76 10.41
C THR A 209 12.60 -15.17 10.84
N THR A 210 12.93 -14.97 12.12
CA THR A 210 14.14 -15.57 12.70
C THR A 210 13.93 -17.08 12.71
N ALA A 211 14.71 -17.79 11.89
CA ALA A 211 14.81 -19.24 11.92
C ALA A 211 15.32 -19.75 13.28
#